data_AF-A0A1Y2N3P2-F1
#
_entry.id   AF-A0A1Y2N3P2-F1
#
_cell.length_a   1.000
_cell.length_b   1.000
_cell.length_c   1.000
_cell.angle_alpha   90.00
_cell.angle_beta   90.00
_cell.angle_gamma   90.00
#
_symmetry.space_group_name_H-M   'P 1'
#
loop_
_entity.id
_entity.type
_entity.pdbx_description
1 polymer ?
#
loop_
_entity_poly.entity_id
_entity_poly.type
_entity_poly.pdbx_seq_one_letter_code
_entity_poly.pdbx_strand_id
1 'polypeptide(L)' 'MDTILGCPLCTRPRTAADIHGLAWSSHHGPGGVVFVCGPCTRAHLVDLECGLIDPADARTPAPGRVARAA' A
#
# COMPACT_ATOMS: atom_id res chain seq x y z
N MET A 1 9.54 8.01 -17.29
CA MET A 1 9.50 9.05 -16.24
C MET A 1 8.57 8.51 -15.18
N ASP A 2 9.20 7.79 -14.25
CA ASP A 2 8.56 6.89 -13.30
C ASP A 2 7.71 7.66 -12.32
N THR A 3 6.40 7.41 -12.35
CA THR A 3 5.49 7.94 -11.35
C THR A 3 5.82 7.24 -10.04
N ILE A 4 6.66 7.87 -9.22
CA ILE A 4 6.91 7.41 -7.86
C ILE A 4 5.66 7.76 -7.04
N LEU A 5 4.66 6.89 -7.15
CA LEU A 5 3.44 6.97 -6.36
C LEU A 5 3.77 6.63 -4.91
N GLY A 6 3.25 7.43 -3.97
CA GLY A 6 3.33 7.14 -2.55
C GLY A 6 2.53 5.88 -2.17
N CYS A 7 2.57 5.52 -0.90
CA CYS A 7 1.79 4.39 -0.38
C CYS A 7 0.29 4.65 -0.63
N PRO A 8 -0.45 3.74 -1.28
CA PRO A 8 -1.86 3.96 -1.61
C PRO A 8 -2.77 3.98 -0.37
N LEU A 9 -2.29 3.49 0.77
CA LEU A 9 -3.06 3.40 2.02
C LEU A 9 -2.89 4.62 2.94
N CYS A 10 -1.74 5.29 2.89
CA CYS A 10 -1.43 6.40 3.81
C CYS A 10 -0.75 7.60 3.14
N THR A 11 -0.66 7.60 1.82
CA THR A 11 -0.05 8.63 0.96
C THR A 11 1.41 8.97 1.27
N ARG A 12 2.07 8.21 2.16
CA ARG A 12 3.51 8.36 2.44
C ARG A 12 4.29 8.38 1.13
N PRO A 13 5.09 9.42 0.83
CA PRO A 13 5.90 9.46 -0.38
C PRO A 13 6.87 8.28 -0.40
N ARG A 14 6.95 7.63 -1.57
CA ARG A 14 8.05 6.72 -1.87
C ARG A 14 9.15 7.55 -2.55
N THR A 15 10.40 7.31 -2.21
CA THR A 15 11.55 8.06 -2.71
C THR A 15 12.53 7.12 -3.41
N ALA A 16 13.51 7.66 -4.12
CA ALA A 16 14.55 6.83 -4.74
C ALA A 16 15.33 5.99 -3.71
N ALA A 17 15.51 6.49 -2.49
CA ALA A 17 16.14 5.74 -1.40
C ALA A 17 15.35 4.49 -1.00
N ASP A 18 14.03 4.51 -1.15
CA ASP A 18 13.15 3.38 -0.85
C ASP A 18 13.23 2.26 -1.91
N ILE A 19 13.76 2.54 -3.11
CA ILE A 19 13.88 1.54 -4.19
C ILE A 19 14.90 0.46 -3.80
N HIS A 20 15.96 0.85 -3.09
CA HIS A 20 17.04 -0.05 -2.71
C HIS A 20 16.80 -0.72 -1.35
N GLY A 21 15.70 -0.40 -0.66
CA GLY A 21 15.40 -0.90 0.68
C GLY A 21 14.26 -1.93 0.71
N LEU A 22 14.31 -2.85 1.68
CA LEU A 22 13.24 -3.81 1.99
C LEU A 22 12.09 -3.20 2.81
N ALA A 23 12.05 -1.87 2.91
CA ALA A 23 11.07 -1.15 3.73
C ALA A 23 9.67 -1.07 3.09
N TRP A 24 9.52 -1.55 1.85
CA TRP A 24 8.28 -1.51 1.07
C TRP A 24 7.97 -2.88 0.49
N SER A 25 6.69 -3.26 0.52
CA SER A 25 6.18 -4.48 -0.10
C SER A 25 5.64 -4.17 -1.49
N SER A 26 5.94 -5.00 -2.48
CA SER A 26 5.31 -4.92 -3.80
C SER A 26 3.98 -5.69 -3.79
N HIS A 27 3.01 -5.16 -4.51
CA HIS A 27 1.75 -5.83 -4.79
C HIS A 27 1.53 -5.83 -6.30
N HIS A 28 1.25 -7.01 -6.86
CA HIS A 28 1.23 -7.25 -8.30
C HIS A 28 -0.21 -7.48 -8.76
N GLY A 29 -0.74 -6.52 -9.51
CA GLY A 29 -2.08 -6.60 -10.10
C GLY A 29 -2.02 -6.55 -11.63
N PRO A 30 -3.18 -6.71 -12.31
CA PRO A 30 -3.27 -6.65 -13.77
C PRO A 30 -2.80 -5.30 -14.36
N GLY A 31 -2.94 -4.22 -13.60
CA GLY A 31 -2.52 -2.86 -13.98
C GLY A 31 -1.04 -2.54 -13.71
N GLY A 32 -0.27 -3.48 -13.15
CA GLY A 32 1.14 -3.30 -12.83
C GLY A 32 1.45 -3.52 -11.35
N VAL A 33 2.58 -2.96 -10.91
CA VAL A 33 3.10 -3.13 -9.55
C VAL A 33 2.89 -1.86 -8.74
N VAL A 34 2.24 -1.99 -7.59
CA VAL A 34 2.12 -0.93 -6.58
C VAL A 34 2.93 -1.27 -5.34
N PHE A 35 3.27 -0.27 -4.53
CA PHE A 35 4.13 -0.46 -3.37
C PHE A 35 3.48 0.09 -2.10
N VAL A 36 3.48 -0.74 -1.05
CA VAL A 36 2.91 -0.42 0.27
C VAL A 36 4.05 -0.24 1.27
N CYS A 37 4.01 0.81 2.08
CA CYS A 37 5.06 1.07 3.06
C CYS A 37 4.97 0.08 4.23
N GLY A 38 6.12 -0.26 4.83
CA GLY A 38 6.20 -1.25 5.90
C GLY A 38 5.24 -1.06 7.09
N PRO A 39 4.95 0.17 7.56
CA PRO A 39 3.91 0.39 8.57
C PRO A 39 2.51 -0.06 8.11
N CYS A 40 2.10 0.29 6.88
CA CYS A 40 0.80 -0.10 6.35
C CYS A 40 0.73 -1.60 6.05
N THR A 41 1.81 -2.20 5.52
CA THR A 41 1.89 -3.67 5.37
C THR A 41 1.66 -4.35 6.70
N ARG A 42 2.32 -3.91 7.78
CA ARG A 42 2.16 -4.52 9.12
C ARG A 42 0.77 -4.29 9.70
N ALA A 43 0.16 -3.13 9.47
CA ALA A 43 -1.16 -2.81 10.00
C ALA A 43 -2.28 -3.61 9.30
N HIS A 44 -2.13 -3.90 8.01
CA HIS A 44 -3.14 -4.55 7.16
C HIS A 44 -2.72 -5.93 6.65
N LEU A 45 -1.75 -6.59 7.31
CA LEU A 45 -1.14 -7.81 6.79
C LEU A 45 -2.20 -8.89 6.48
N VAL A 46 -3.13 -9.10 7.42
CA VAL A 46 -4.22 -10.08 7.23
C VAL A 46 -5.11 -9.69 6.05
N ASP A 47 -5.52 -8.43 5.98
CA ASP A 47 -6.41 -7.95 4.91
C ASP A 47 -5.76 -8.09 3.52
N LEU A 48 -4.46 -7.79 3.43
CA LEU A 48 -3.68 -7.89 2.19
C LEU A 48 -3.50 -9.34 1.75
N GLU A 49 -3.09 -10.23 2.66
CA GLU A 49 -2.83 -11.65 2.35
C GLU A 49 -4.12 -12.44 2.09
N CYS A 50 -5.24 -12.01 2.69
CA CYS A 50 -6.56 -12.59 2.42
C CYS A 50 -7.28 -11.93 1.23
N GLY A 51 -6.69 -10.95 0.56
CA GLY A 51 -7.30 -10.27 -0.59
C GLY A 51 -8.55 -9.44 -0.24
N LEU A 52 -8.70 -9.03 1.02
CA LEU A 52 -9.78 -8.16 1.48
C LEU A 52 -9.54 -6.68 1.11
N ILE A 53 -8.28 -6.32 0.90
CA ILE A 53 -7.85 -5.03 0.36
C ILE A 53 -6.93 -5.30 -0.82
N ASP A 54 -7.22 -4.67 -1.95
CA ASP A 54 -6.32 -4.61 -3.10
C ASP A 54 -5.69 -3.20 -3.18
N PRO A 55 -4.38 -3.05 -2.90
CA PRO A 55 -3.66 -1.80 -3.02
C PRO A 55 -3.60 -1.23 -4.45
N ALA A 56 -3.75 -2.06 -5.47
CA ALA A 56 -3.78 -1.63 -6.87
C ALA A 56 -5.16 -1.09 -7.27
N ASP A 57 -6.22 -1.57 -6.63
CA ASP A 57 -7.60 -1.08 -6.77
C ASP A 57 -7.97 -0.02 -5.73
N ALA A 58 -7.07 0.32 -4.81
CA ALA A 58 -7.27 1.35 -3.80
C ALA A 58 -7.40 2.74 -4.45
N ARG A 59 -8.60 3.03 -4.95
CA ARG A 59 -9.12 4.37 -5.17
C ARG A 59 -9.10 5.03 -3.79
N THR A 60 -8.00 5.75 -3.51
CA THR A 60 -7.70 6.52 -2.27
C THR A 60 -8.74 6.29 -1.17
N PRO A 61 -8.47 5.48 -0.13
CA PRO A 61 -9.42 5.39 0.97
C PRO A 61 -9.62 6.81 1.52
N ALA A 62 -10.87 7.27 1.53
CA ALA A 62 -11.21 8.53 2.17
C ALA A 62 -10.67 8.49 3.61
N PRO A 63 -10.12 9.60 4.15
CA PRO A 63 -9.61 9.61 5.50
C PRO A 63 -10.80 9.41 6.47
N GLY A 64 -11.01 8.18 6.94
CA GLY A 64 -12.08 7.91 7.90
C GLY A 64 -12.48 6.44 8.02
N ARG A 65 -12.12 5.88 9.19
CA ARG A 65 -12.71 4.71 9.86
C ARG A 65 -12.47 3.33 9.24
N VAL A 66 -11.33 2.74 9.62
CA VAL A 66 -11.38 1.34 10.10
C VAL A 66 -12.09 1.36 11.45
N ALA A 67 -13.41 1.18 11.45
CA ALA A 67 -14.10 0.76 12.66
C ALA A 67 -13.65 -0.67 12.95
N ARG A 68 -12.94 -0.88 14.06
CA ARG A 68 -12.76 -2.24 14.60
C ARG A 68 -14.14 -2.79 14.91
N ALA A 69 -14.50 -3.92 14.29
CA ALA A 69 -15.59 -4.74 14.78
C ALA A 69 -15.21 -5.24 16.19
N ALA A 70 -16.12 -5.04 17.14
CA ALA A 70 -16.04 -5.53 18.51
C ALA A 70 -16.29 -7.04 18.58
#